data_AF-A0A3A4NSY7-F1
#
_entry.id   AF-A0A3A4NSY7-F1
#
_cell.length_a   1.000
_cell.length_b   1.000
_cell.length_c   1.000
_cell.angle_alpha   90.00
_cell.angle_beta   90.00
_cell.angle_gamma   90.00
#
_symmetry.space_group_name_H-M   'P 1'
#
loop_
_entity.id
_entity.type
_entity.pdbx_description
1 polymer ?
#
loop_
_entity_poly.entity_id
_entity_poly.type
_entity_poly.pdbx_seq_one_letter_code
_entity_poly.pdbx_strand_id
1 'polypeptide(L)'
;MTPATARNTVIPALSACRMCPRECGVNRLAGERGYCGAGATARVASVSLHHGEEPPISGTRGSGTVFFSHCNMKCVFCQNYPISQYGNGRGMSPRTLAEEILSLQR
;
A
#
# COMPACT_ATOMS: atom_id res chain seq x y z
N MET A 1 -11.78 26.36 -15.83
CA MET A 1 -10.52 25.91 -15.21
C MET A 1 -10.62 24.42 -14.99
N THR A 2 -10.31 23.63 -16.01
CA THR A 2 -10.30 22.16 -15.94
C THR A 2 -9.11 21.72 -15.09
N PRO A 3 -9.30 20.86 -14.08
CA PRO A 3 -8.17 20.34 -13.32
C PRO A 3 -7.31 19.52 -14.26
N ALA A 4 -6.02 19.84 -14.26
CA ALA A 4 -5.01 19.21 -15.08
C ALA A 4 -5.15 17.68 -15.05
N THR A 5 -5.26 17.08 -16.23
CA THR A 5 -5.08 15.66 -16.48
C THR A 5 -3.65 15.28 -16.09
N ALA A 6 -3.46 14.97 -14.80
CA ALA A 6 -2.31 14.21 -14.35
C ALA A 6 -2.36 12.88 -15.12
N ARG A 7 -1.54 12.75 -16.16
CA ARG A 7 -1.35 11.48 -16.87
C ARG A 7 -0.87 10.48 -15.84
N ASN A 8 -1.77 9.58 -15.44
CA ASN A 8 -1.55 8.61 -14.39
C ASN A 8 -0.61 7.50 -14.90
N THR A 9 0.70 7.80 -14.97
CA THR A 9 1.78 6.90 -15.42
C THR A 9 1.87 5.61 -14.60
N VAL A 10 1.21 5.54 -13.45
CA VAL A 10 1.11 4.31 -12.63
C VAL A 10 0.26 3.23 -13.30
N ILE A 11 -0.79 3.60 -14.07
CA ILE A 11 -1.70 2.61 -14.66
C ILE A 11 -1.02 1.76 -15.73
N PRO A 12 -0.27 2.32 -16.71
CA PRO A 12 0.41 1.51 -17.73
C PRO A 12 1.46 0.56 -17.15
N ALA A 13 2.20 0.94 -16.11
CA ALA A 13 3.22 0.08 -15.50
C ALA A 13 2.65 -1.19 -14.85
N LEU A 14 1.35 -1.23 -14.57
CA LEU A 14 0.67 -2.38 -13.99
C LEU A 14 0.33 -3.48 -15.00
N SER A 15 0.36 -3.21 -16.31
CA SER A 15 0.14 -4.23 -17.34
C SER A 15 1.34 -5.18 -17.52
N ALA A 16 2.52 -4.78 -17.06
CA ALA A 16 3.72 -5.61 -16.99
C ALA A 16 4.54 -5.26 -15.73
N CYS A 17 4.04 -5.67 -14.56
CA CYS A 17 4.52 -5.17 -13.28
C CYS A 17 5.98 -5.59 -12.96
N ARG A 18 6.86 -4.60 -12.83
CA ARG A 18 8.27 -4.74 -12.38
C ARG A 18 8.61 -3.90 -11.16
N MET A 19 7.61 -3.54 -10.35
CA MET A 19 7.76 -2.62 -9.20
C MET A 19 8.58 -3.17 -8.02
N CYS A 20 9.01 -4.43 -8.06
CA CYS A 20 9.84 -5.02 -7.02
C CYS A 20 10.98 -5.83 -7.66
N PRO A 21 12.07 -6.14 -6.92
CA PRO A 21 13.24 -6.85 -7.46
C PRO A 21 12.98 -8.25 -8.05
N ARG A 22 11.76 -8.79 -7.89
CA ARG A 22 11.36 -10.06 -8.53
C ARG A 22 11.02 -9.90 -10.01
N GLU A 23 10.71 -8.68 -10.45
CA GLU A 23 10.40 -8.34 -11.85
C GLU A 23 9.44 -9.31 -12.57
N CYS A 24 8.38 -9.75 -11.89
CA CYS A 24 7.55 -10.86 -12.38
C CYS A 24 6.79 -10.60 -13.68
N GLY A 25 6.65 -9.34 -14.12
CA GLY A 25 6.05 -9.00 -15.41
C GLY A 25 4.53 -9.24 -15.52
N VAL A 26 3.86 -9.67 -14.45
CA VAL A 26 2.42 -9.97 -14.47
C VAL A 26 1.57 -8.73 -14.81
N ASN A 27 0.44 -8.99 -15.47
CA ASN A 27 -0.55 -7.98 -15.81
C ASN A 27 -1.59 -7.82 -14.69
N ARG A 28 -1.35 -6.86 -13.79
CA ARG A 28 -2.27 -6.58 -12.68
C ARG A 28 -3.62 -6.04 -13.17
N LEU A 29 -3.65 -5.37 -14.32
CA LEU A 29 -4.90 -4.84 -14.90
C LEU A 29 -5.80 -5.97 -15.42
N ALA A 30 -5.22 -7.10 -15.83
CA ALA A 30 -5.94 -8.33 -16.16
C ALA A 30 -6.28 -9.19 -14.93
N GLY A 31 -5.95 -8.72 -13.71
CA GLY A 31 -6.21 -9.44 -12.47
C GLY A 31 -5.13 -10.47 -12.09
N GLU A 32 -4.04 -10.57 -12.84
CA GLU A 32 -2.93 -11.47 -12.51
C GLU A 32 -2.22 -11.04 -11.22
N ARG A 33 -1.62 -12.02 -10.53
CA ARG A 33 -0.87 -11.80 -9.29
C ARG A 33 0.49 -12.46 -9.38
N GLY A 34 1.53 -11.72 -8.99
CA GLY A 34 2.89 -12.24 -8.90
C GLY A 34 3.17 -12.83 -7.52
N TYR A 35 4.44 -13.15 -7.25
CA TYR A 35 4.88 -13.72 -5.97
C TYR A 35 4.42 -12.92 -4.74
N CYS A 36 4.38 -11.58 -4.84
CA CYS A 36 3.96 -10.74 -3.74
C CYS A 36 2.46 -10.84 -3.42
N GLY A 37 1.63 -11.29 -4.36
CA GLY A 37 0.19 -11.41 -4.19
C GLY A 37 -0.59 -10.10 -4.36
N ALA A 38 0.05 -8.95 -4.56
CA ALA A 38 -0.65 -7.67 -4.76
C ALA A 38 -1.41 -7.62 -6.09
N GLY A 39 -2.54 -6.90 -6.12
CA GLY A 39 -3.38 -6.67 -7.30
C GLY A 39 -3.12 -5.32 -7.98
N ALA A 40 -4.14 -4.78 -8.67
CA ALA A 40 -4.10 -3.44 -9.28
C ALA A 40 -4.45 -2.30 -8.31
N THR A 41 -5.18 -2.58 -7.24
CA THR A 41 -5.51 -1.61 -6.19
C THR A 41 -4.73 -1.90 -4.92
N ALA A 42 -4.44 -0.84 -4.15
CA ALA A 42 -3.82 -0.98 -2.85
C ALA A 42 -4.78 -1.72 -1.91
N ARG A 43 -4.26 -2.72 -1.21
CA ARG A 43 -4.98 -3.38 -0.12
C ARG A 43 -4.37 -2.94 1.19
N VAL A 44 -5.20 -2.43 2.08
CA VAL A 44 -4.77 -1.75 3.30
C VAL A 44 -5.38 -2.47 4.48
N ALA A 45 -4.52 -2.93 5.39
CA ALA A 45 -4.91 -3.63 6.60
C ALA A 45 -5.38 -2.64 7.68
N SER A 46 -4.69 -1.52 7.84
CA SER A 46 -5.06 -0.47 8.80
C SER A 46 -4.50 0.90 8.41
N VAL A 47 -5.18 1.93 8.89
CA VAL A 47 -4.77 3.34 8.88
C VAL A 47 -5.02 3.86 10.28
N SER A 48 -3.97 4.29 11.00
CA SER A 48 -4.08 4.63 12.43
C SER A 48 -2.96 5.57 12.87
N LEU A 49 -3.16 6.27 14.00
CA LEU A 49 -2.07 6.95 14.72
C LEU A 49 -1.25 5.94 15.52
N HIS A 50 0.07 6.05 15.44
CA HIS A 50 1.01 5.26 16.20
C HIS A 50 1.88 6.17 17.07
N HIS A 51 1.87 5.94 18.39
CA HIS A 51 2.54 6.81 19.37
C HIS A 51 3.85 6.22 19.91
N GLY A 52 4.20 5.01 19.51
CA GLY A 52 5.37 4.29 20.05
C GLY A 52 6.64 4.34 19.19
N GLU A 53 6.55 4.82 17.95
CA GLU A 53 7.68 4.81 17.01
C GLU A 53 8.26 6.22 16.83
N GLU A 54 9.59 6.29 16.81
CA GLU A 54 10.38 7.51 16.58
C GLU A 54 9.96 8.76 17.39
N PRO A 55 10.00 8.72 18.74
CA PRO A 55 9.59 9.84 19.59
C PRO A 55 10.17 11.23 19.24
N PRO A 56 11.45 11.35 18.79
CA PRO A 56 12.00 12.64 18.36
C PRO A 56 11.28 13.28 17.16
N ILE A 57 10.57 12.48 16.35
CA ILE A 57 9.85 12.94 15.14
C ILE A 57 8.35 13.00 15.41
N SER A 58 7.79 11.95 16.01
CA SER A 58 6.34 11.84 16.25
C SER A 58 5.85 12.79 17.35
N GLY A 59 6.75 13.22 18.25
CA GLY A 59 6.43 14.05 19.40
C GLY A 59 5.27 13.48 20.21
N THR A 60 4.37 14.35 20.67
CA THR A 60 3.19 13.96 21.46
C THR A 60 1.98 13.57 20.61
N ARG A 61 1.99 13.86 19.31
CA ARG A 61 0.85 13.64 18.41
C ARG A 61 0.88 12.30 17.67
N GLY A 62 1.99 11.57 17.78
CA GLY A 62 2.17 10.29 17.08
C GLY A 62 2.45 10.47 15.59
N SER A 63 2.63 9.35 14.90
CA SER A 63 2.79 9.29 13.45
C SER A 63 1.57 8.65 12.80
N GLY A 64 1.17 9.16 11.64
CA GLY A 64 0.14 8.52 10.83
C GLY A 64 0.72 7.28 10.13
N THR A 65 0.21 6.11 10.45
CA THR A 65 0.69 4.83 9.92
C THR A 65 -0.33 4.21 8.98
N VAL A 66 0.15 3.72 7.83
CA VAL A 66 -0.63 2.92 6.88
C VAL A 66 0.03 1.56 6.73
N PHE A 67 -0.66 0.51 7.14
CA PHE A 67 -0.21 -0.87 6.91
C PHE A 67 -0.82 -1.41 5.62
N PHE A 68 0.01 -1.53 4.59
CA PHE A 68 -0.37 -2.23 3.36
C PHE A 68 -0.31 -3.74 3.53
N SER A 69 -1.22 -4.44 2.84
CA SER A 69 -1.20 -5.89 2.72
C SER A 69 -0.28 -6.31 1.58
N HIS A 70 0.16 -7.57 1.61
CA HIS A 70 1.11 -8.17 0.65
C HIS A 70 2.57 -7.75 0.85
N CYS A 71 3.51 -8.62 0.48
CA CYS A 71 4.94 -8.34 0.54
C CYS A 71 5.67 -9.10 -0.58
N ASN A 72 6.68 -8.48 -1.19
CA ASN A 72 7.57 -9.13 -2.17
C ASN A 72 8.56 -10.14 -1.54
N MET A 73 8.53 -10.26 -0.21
CA MET A 73 9.23 -11.26 0.60
C MET A 73 8.20 -12.14 1.33
N LYS A 74 8.67 -13.26 1.90
CA LYS A 74 7.88 -14.14 2.79
C LYS A 74 8.75 -14.62 3.95
N CYS A 75 9.20 -13.67 4.76
CA CYS A 75 10.09 -13.97 5.88
C CYS A 75 9.43 -14.95 6.85
N VAL A 76 10.14 -16.01 7.23
CA VAL A 76 9.66 -17.02 8.20
C VAL A 76 9.42 -16.43 9.60
N PHE A 77 10.07 -15.30 9.90
CA PHE A 77 9.98 -14.56 11.16
C PHE A 77 9.15 -13.26 11.03
N CYS A 78 8.28 -13.15 10.03
CA CYS A 78 7.54 -11.91 9.80
C CYS A 78 6.59 -11.58 10.96
N GLN A 79 6.84 -10.49 11.68
CA GLN A 79 5.94 -9.99 12.72
C GLN A 79 4.56 -9.60 12.16
N ASN A 80 4.54 -9.12 10.92
CA ASN A 80 3.34 -8.73 10.18
C ASN A 80 2.83 -9.84 9.25
N TYR A 81 3.04 -11.12 9.62
CA TYR A 81 2.64 -12.28 8.83
C TYR A 81 1.17 -12.25 8.37
N PRO A 82 0.18 -11.93 9.23
CA PRO A 82 -1.22 -11.93 8.81
C PRO A 82 -1.53 -10.95 7.68
N ILE A 83 -0.89 -9.78 7.66
CA ILE A 83 -1.15 -8.77 6.60
C ILE A 83 -0.27 -8.99 5.37
N SER A 84 0.98 -9.45 5.56
CA SER A 84 1.93 -9.64 4.46
C SER A 84 1.65 -10.89 3.63
N GLN A 85 1.18 -11.98 4.24
CA GLN A 85 1.02 -13.27 3.55
C GLN A 85 -0.44 -13.69 3.32
N TYR A 86 -1.38 -13.33 4.20
CA TYR A 86 -2.80 -13.65 4.00
C TYR A 86 -3.60 -12.56 3.29
N GLY A 87 -3.01 -11.37 3.06
CA GLY A 87 -3.71 -10.29 2.36
C GLY A 87 -4.90 -9.73 3.15
N ASN A 88 -4.83 -9.76 4.49
CA ASN A 88 -5.85 -9.15 5.35
C ASN A 88 -5.97 -7.64 5.09
N GLY A 89 -7.19 -7.11 5.06
CA GLY A 89 -7.46 -5.69 4.81
C GLY A 89 -8.56 -5.46 3.78
N ARG A 90 -8.68 -4.22 3.31
CA ARG A 90 -9.66 -3.81 2.28
C ARG A 90 -8.98 -3.17 1.09
N GLY A 91 -9.54 -3.41 -0.11
CA GLY A 91 -9.10 -2.70 -1.31
C GLY A 91 -9.51 -1.23 -1.21
N MET A 92 -8.58 -0.32 -1.48
CA MET A 92 -8.82 1.12 -1.45
C MET A 92 -8.50 1.76 -2.80
N SER A 93 -9.33 2.73 -3.20
CA SER A 93 -8.98 3.65 -4.28
C SER A 93 -7.93 4.66 -3.78
N PRO A 94 -7.14 5.27 -4.68
CA PRO A 94 -6.20 6.34 -4.28
C PRO A 94 -6.89 7.49 -3.53
N ARG A 95 -8.13 7.85 -3.94
CA ARG A 95 -8.93 8.89 -3.28
C ARG A 95 -9.28 8.50 -1.85
N THR A 96 -9.86 7.31 -1.67
CA THR A 96 -10.25 6.81 -0.35
C THR A 96 -9.04 6.70 0.59
N LEU A 97 -7.91 6.20 0.09
CA LEU A 97 -6.68 6.13 0.89
C LEU A 97 -6.19 7.53 1.30
N ALA A 98 -6.22 8.50 0.39
CA ALA A 98 -5.83 9.87 0.72
C ALA A 98 -6.75 10.49 1.80
N GLU A 99 -8.07 10.29 1.70
CA GLU A 99 -9.04 10.77 2.68
C GLU A 99 -8.79 10.18 4.07
N GLU A 100 -8.52 8.88 4.16
CA GLU A 100 -8.18 8.19 5.41
C GLU A 100 -6.86 8.72 6.01
N ILE A 101 -5.81 8.93 5.20
CA ILE A 101 -4.54 9.49 5.67
C ILE A 101 -4.73 10.93 6.19
N LEU A 102 -5.47 11.77 5.46
CA LEU A 102 -5.75 13.14 5.88
C LEU A 102 -6.58 13.19 7.17
N SER A 103 -7.41 12.18 7.42
CA SER A 103 -8.19 12.09 8.65
C SER A 103 -7.31 12.00 9.90
N LEU A 104 -6.08 11.48 9.79
CA LEU A 104 -5.12 11.35 10.88
C LEU A 104 -4.46 12.68 11.29
N GLN A 105 -4.61 13.75 10.49
CA GLN A 105 -3.96 15.04 10.78
C GLN A 105 -4.66 15.86 11.87
N ARG A 106 -5.83 15.41 12.34
CA ARG A 106 -6.68 16.15 13.27
C ARG A 106 -6.11 16.22 14.69
#